data_AF-E1Y927-F1
#
_entry.id   AF-E1Y927-F1
#
_cell.length_a   1.000
_cell.length_b   1.000
_cell.length_c   1.000
_cell.angle_alpha   90.00
_cell.angle_beta   90.00
_cell.angle_gamma   90.00
#
_symmetry.space_group_name_H-M   'P 1'
#
loop_
_entity.id
_entity.type
_entity.pdbx_description
1 polymer ?
#
loop_
_entity_poly.entity_id
_entity_poly.type
_entity_poly.pdbx_seq_one_letter_code
_entity_poly.pdbx_strand_id
1 'polypeptide(L)'
;MKFYAPKYLVIIFFLLTSTCFTSGRFLYAAQSTITEAEGYACMGDDKSRKETEQSAVADSKRNAAETVLTHLSSQTTIKNFELENDLVSAYSKAKVKIIQQTDSLWYKDASAGDCYKVKIKAEIIPDDTIIKASSKDNDIENPDMPLKVAVWTNSKNYKKGRKNHNLYKG
;
A
#
# COMPACT_ATOMS: atom_id res chain seq x y z
N MET A 1 47.70 5.82 -45.11
CA MET A 1 46.27 5.49 -45.34
C MET A 1 45.41 6.37 -44.45
N LYS A 2 44.58 7.26 -45.04
CA LYS A 2 43.63 8.09 -44.29
C LYS A 2 42.37 7.27 -44.03
N PHE A 3 42.13 6.86 -42.80
CA PHE A 3 40.90 6.18 -42.40
C PHE A 3 39.76 7.20 -42.34
N TYR A 4 38.87 7.12 -43.33
CA TYR A 4 37.65 7.92 -43.41
C TYR A 4 36.58 7.22 -42.54
N ALA A 5 36.34 7.72 -41.33
CA ALA A 5 35.23 7.25 -40.51
C ALA A 5 33.90 7.80 -41.09
N PRO A 6 32.88 6.97 -41.34
CA PRO A 6 31.63 7.43 -41.93
C PRO A 6 30.82 8.21 -40.89
N LYS A 7 30.56 9.49 -41.17
CA LYS A 7 29.79 10.43 -40.32
C LYS A 7 28.40 9.89 -39.90
N TYR A 8 27.86 8.93 -40.62
CA TYR A 8 26.57 8.30 -40.35
C TYR A 8 26.59 7.34 -39.16
N LEU A 9 27.75 6.78 -38.79
CA LEU A 9 27.88 5.84 -37.67
C LEU A 9 27.75 6.56 -36.31
N VAL A 10 28.23 7.81 -36.23
CA VAL A 10 28.11 8.67 -35.04
C VAL A 10 26.66 9.14 -34.83
N ILE A 11 25.93 9.42 -35.93
CA ILE A 11 24.54 9.89 -35.87
C ILE A 11 23.59 8.75 -35.45
N ILE A 12 23.84 7.51 -35.90
CA ILE A 12 23.07 6.34 -35.47
C ILE A 12 23.29 6.06 -33.97
N PHE A 13 24.50 6.24 -33.47
CA PHE A 13 24.81 6.08 -32.04
C PHE A 13 24.14 7.16 -31.17
N PHE A 14 23.99 8.38 -31.69
CA PHE A 14 23.30 9.47 -30.98
C PHE A 14 21.76 9.32 -30.98
N LEU A 15 21.18 8.72 -32.01
CA LEU A 15 19.74 8.43 -32.06
C LEU A 15 19.34 7.23 -31.18
N LEU A 16 20.21 6.22 -31.03
CA LEU A 16 19.97 5.06 -30.18
C LEU A 16 20.11 5.34 -28.68
N THR A 17 20.87 6.38 -28.30
CA THR A 17 21.07 6.78 -26.90
C THR A 17 19.97 7.72 -26.39
N SER A 18 19.31 8.47 -27.28
CA SER A 18 18.23 9.39 -26.93
C SER A 18 16.91 8.69 -26.58
N THR A 19 16.65 7.51 -27.14
CA THR A 19 15.42 6.72 -26.85
C THR A 19 15.44 5.96 -25.52
N CYS A 20 16.56 5.92 -24.79
CA CYS A 20 16.66 5.19 -23.52
C CYS A 20 16.30 6.05 -22.28
N PHE A 21 16.23 7.38 -22.42
CA PHE A 21 15.96 8.30 -21.30
C PHE A 21 14.48 8.48 -20.93
N THR A 22 13.55 7.82 -21.62
CA THR A 22 12.14 7.78 -21.23
C THR A 22 11.80 6.49 -20.47
N SER A 23 12.53 6.20 -19.40
CA SER A 23 12.21 5.11 -18.49
C SER A 23 11.95 5.66 -17.08
N GLY A 24 10.74 5.44 -16.57
CA GLY A 24 10.46 5.58 -15.13
C GLY A 24 9.37 6.57 -14.72
N ARG A 25 8.21 6.63 -15.39
CA ARG A 25 6.99 7.05 -14.68
C ARG A 25 6.58 5.85 -13.82
N PHE A 26 7.06 5.79 -12.57
CA PHE A 26 6.53 4.85 -11.57
C PHE A 26 5.08 5.25 -11.28
N LEU A 27 4.15 4.64 -12.01
CA LEU A 27 2.75 4.61 -11.62
C LEU A 27 2.68 3.75 -10.35
N TYR A 28 2.67 4.39 -9.18
CA TYR A 28 2.25 3.76 -7.93
C TYR A 28 0.78 3.39 -8.08
N ALA A 29 0.54 2.20 -8.63
CA ALA A 29 -0.76 1.57 -8.61
C ALA A 29 -1.05 1.18 -7.15
N ALA A 30 -2.17 1.63 -6.61
CA ALA A 30 -2.69 1.12 -5.35
C ALA A 30 -2.83 -0.41 -5.50
N GLN A 31 -1.95 -1.15 -4.83
CA GLN A 31 -1.78 -2.56 -5.10
C GLN A 31 -2.93 -3.33 -4.42
N SER A 32 -3.91 -3.76 -5.20
CA SER A 32 -4.94 -4.65 -4.67
C SER A 32 -4.32 -5.99 -4.29
N THR A 33 -4.77 -6.56 -3.17
CA THR A 33 -4.25 -7.84 -2.65
C THR A 33 -5.32 -8.90 -2.78
N ILE A 34 -4.98 -10.00 -3.45
CA ILE A 34 -5.84 -11.18 -3.53
C ILE A 34 -5.47 -12.11 -2.38
N THR A 35 -6.44 -12.45 -1.55
CA THR A 35 -6.26 -13.40 -0.44
C THR A 35 -7.35 -14.45 -0.44
N GLU A 36 -7.06 -15.60 0.16
CA GLU A 36 -8.02 -16.65 0.45
C GLU A 36 -8.30 -16.65 1.95
N ALA A 37 -9.59 -16.70 2.31
CA ALA A 37 -10.01 -16.69 3.71
C ALA A 37 -11.16 -17.66 3.93
N GLU A 38 -11.15 -18.27 5.11
CA GLU A 38 -12.22 -19.13 5.60
C GLU A 38 -13.06 -18.37 6.63
N GLY A 39 -14.36 -18.61 6.62
CA GLY A 39 -15.27 -18.12 7.65
C GLY A 39 -16.30 -19.18 7.99
N TYR A 40 -16.90 -19.06 9.17
CA TYR A 40 -17.92 -19.99 9.62
C TYR A 40 -18.96 -19.29 10.47
N ALA A 41 -20.16 -19.86 10.50
CA ALA A 41 -21.22 -19.44 11.41
C ALA A 41 -22.08 -20.65 11.78
N CYS A 42 -22.53 -20.68 13.02
CA CYS A 42 -23.48 -21.68 13.49
C CYS A 42 -24.88 -21.07 13.55
N MET A 43 -25.86 -21.91 13.25
CA MET A 43 -27.27 -21.51 13.21
C MET A 43 -27.79 -21.23 14.62
N GLY A 44 -27.41 -22.07 15.59
CA GLY A 44 -27.99 -22.03 16.93
C GLY A 44 -29.52 -22.20 16.87
N ASP A 45 -30.21 -21.61 17.85
CA ASP A 45 -31.68 -21.67 17.92
C ASP A 45 -32.35 -20.50 17.19
N ASP A 46 -31.61 -19.42 16.91
CA ASP A 46 -32.19 -18.12 16.52
C ASP A 46 -32.05 -17.78 15.04
N LYS A 47 -31.12 -18.40 14.31
CA LYS A 47 -30.85 -18.05 12.91
C LYS A 47 -31.50 -19.05 11.95
N SER A 48 -31.94 -18.56 10.80
CA SER A 48 -32.25 -19.43 9.67
C SER A 48 -30.98 -19.89 8.94
N ARG A 49 -31.10 -20.93 8.10
CA ARG A 49 -29.99 -21.38 7.25
C ARG A 49 -29.40 -20.25 6.40
N LYS A 50 -30.26 -19.43 5.79
CA LYS A 50 -29.83 -18.32 4.93
C LYS A 50 -29.08 -17.24 5.72
N GLU A 51 -29.54 -16.90 6.91
CA GLU A 51 -28.85 -15.93 7.79
C GLU A 51 -27.50 -16.46 8.28
N THR A 52 -27.41 -17.77 8.50
CA THR A 52 -26.17 -18.45 8.87
C THR A 52 -25.15 -18.41 7.73
N GLU A 53 -25.58 -18.71 6.50
CA GLU A 53 -24.74 -18.58 5.30
C GLU A 53 -24.23 -17.14 5.13
N GLN A 54 -25.12 -16.15 5.26
CA GLN A 54 -24.74 -14.73 5.18
C GLN A 54 -23.76 -14.33 6.29
N SER A 55 -23.97 -14.84 7.52
CA SER A 55 -23.06 -14.61 8.64
C SER A 55 -21.67 -15.20 8.37
N ALA A 56 -21.59 -16.43 7.84
CA ALA A 56 -20.32 -17.05 7.49
C ALA A 56 -19.59 -16.33 6.35
N VAL A 57 -20.35 -15.83 5.36
CA VAL A 57 -19.78 -15.00 4.29
C VAL A 57 -19.28 -13.66 4.85
N ALA A 58 -20.01 -13.04 5.78
CA ALA A 58 -19.54 -11.81 6.45
C ALA A 58 -18.27 -12.06 7.27
N ASP A 59 -18.22 -13.17 8.01
CA ASP A 59 -17.05 -13.59 8.78
C ASP A 59 -15.83 -13.83 7.88
N SER A 60 -16.01 -14.56 6.77
CA SER A 60 -14.91 -14.80 5.82
C SER A 60 -14.37 -13.51 5.19
N LYS A 61 -15.22 -12.51 4.93
CA LYS A 61 -14.78 -11.18 4.48
C LYS A 61 -13.96 -10.45 5.53
N ARG A 62 -14.39 -10.52 6.80
CA ARG A 62 -13.64 -9.94 7.93
C ARG A 62 -12.26 -10.60 8.05
N ASN A 63 -12.23 -11.93 8.05
CA ASN A 63 -10.99 -12.70 8.17
C ASN A 63 -10.03 -12.42 7.00
N ALA A 64 -10.56 -12.21 5.78
CA ALA A 64 -9.77 -11.80 4.63
C ALA A 64 -9.07 -10.44 4.85
N ALA A 65 -9.80 -9.44 5.35
CA ALA A 65 -9.26 -8.12 5.64
C ALA A 65 -8.23 -8.17 6.78
N GLU A 66 -8.52 -8.89 7.86
CA GLU A 66 -7.62 -9.06 9.01
C GLU A 66 -6.31 -9.77 8.63
N THR A 67 -6.38 -10.78 7.76
CA THR A 67 -5.20 -11.49 7.27
C THR A 67 -4.27 -10.56 6.50
N VAL A 68 -4.83 -9.73 5.61
CA VAL A 68 -4.06 -8.76 4.83
C VAL A 68 -3.46 -7.68 5.75
N LEU A 69 -4.23 -7.16 6.70
CA LEU A 69 -3.76 -6.18 7.68
C LEU A 69 -2.63 -6.73 8.55
N THR A 70 -2.75 -7.97 9.01
CA THR A 70 -1.72 -8.65 9.80
C THR A 70 -0.45 -8.85 8.98
N HIS A 71 -0.60 -9.30 7.74
CA HIS A 71 0.52 -9.51 6.82
C HIS A 71 1.26 -8.20 6.50
N LEU A 72 0.52 -7.11 6.25
CA LEU A 72 1.08 -5.78 6.06
C LEU A 72 1.83 -5.33 7.29
N SER A 73 1.18 -5.34 8.46
CA SER A 73 1.77 -4.91 9.73
C SER A 73 3.07 -5.67 10.03
N SER A 74 3.11 -6.98 9.77
CA SER A 74 4.32 -7.80 9.98
C SER A 74 5.48 -7.41 9.06
N GLN A 75 5.19 -6.97 7.84
CA GLN A 75 6.21 -6.59 6.84
C GLN A 75 6.65 -5.14 6.97
N THR A 76 5.79 -4.25 7.48
CA THR A 76 6.03 -2.80 7.52
C THR A 76 6.84 -2.33 8.74
N THR A 77 7.16 -3.21 9.69
CA THR A 77 7.88 -2.94 10.95
C THR A 77 9.19 -2.11 10.80
N ILE A 78 9.76 -1.98 9.60
CA ILE A 78 11.01 -1.25 9.36
C ILE A 78 10.93 -0.41 8.08
N LYS A 79 10.26 0.74 8.11
CA LYS A 79 10.57 1.92 7.28
C LYS A 79 9.62 3.07 7.62
N ASN A 80 10.09 3.97 8.50
CA ASN A 80 9.48 5.28 8.76
C ASN A 80 8.01 5.20 9.22
N PHE A 81 7.81 5.12 10.54
CA PHE A 81 6.53 5.01 11.27
C PHE A 81 5.31 5.75 10.67
N GLU A 82 5.49 6.85 9.94
CA GLU A 82 4.41 7.59 9.26
C GLU A 82 3.82 6.81 8.07
N LEU A 83 4.66 6.22 7.20
CA LEU A 83 4.20 5.45 6.03
C LEU A 83 3.48 4.16 6.44
N GLU A 84 3.90 3.55 7.54
CA GLU A 84 3.27 2.36 8.11
C GLU A 84 1.84 2.64 8.59
N ASN A 85 1.65 3.71 9.37
CA ASN A 85 0.34 4.08 9.89
C ASN A 85 -0.66 4.39 8.77
N ASP A 86 -0.21 5.07 7.72
CA ASP A 86 -1.08 5.44 6.59
C ASP A 86 -1.51 4.24 5.75
N LEU A 87 -0.60 3.28 5.52
CA LEU A 87 -0.93 2.04 4.81
C LEU A 87 -1.89 1.18 5.64
N VAL A 88 -1.62 0.97 6.92
CA VAL A 88 -2.54 0.22 7.80
C VAL A 88 -3.92 0.87 7.85
N SER A 89 -3.97 2.21 7.94
CA SER A 89 -5.22 2.98 7.88
C SER A 89 -5.95 2.80 6.55
N ALA A 90 -5.26 2.84 5.42
CA ALA A 90 -5.85 2.63 4.09
C ALA A 90 -6.43 1.22 3.90
N TYR A 91 -5.76 0.19 4.43
CA TYR A 91 -6.26 -1.18 4.39
C TYR A 91 -7.37 -1.46 5.43
N SER A 92 -7.43 -0.71 6.53
CA SER A 92 -8.51 -0.84 7.53
C SER A 92 -9.88 -0.44 6.98
N LYS A 93 -9.89 0.49 6.03
CA LYS A 93 -11.09 0.95 5.31
C LYS A 93 -11.21 0.31 3.92
N ALA A 94 -10.44 -0.74 3.65
CA ALA A 94 -10.42 -1.38 2.35
C ALA A 94 -11.76 -1.99 1.96
N LYS A 95 -12.05 -1.95 0.67
CA LYS A 95 -13.20 -2.63 0.09
C LYS A 95 -12.85 -4.09 -0.20
N VAL A 96 -13.63 -5.00 0.38
CA VAL A 96 -13.50 -6.45 0.13
C VAL A 96 -14.45 -6.88 -0.99
N LYS A 97 -13.89 -7.31 -2.11
CA LYS A 97 -14.62 -7.84 -3.27
C LYS A 97 -14.40 -9.34 -3.36
N ILE A 98 -15.48 -10.13 -3.28
CA ILE A 98 -15.39 -11.58 -3.48
C ILE A 98 -15.18 -11.85 -4.97
N ILE A 99 -14.09 -12.52 -5.32
CA ILE A 99 -13.80 -12.98 -6.68
C ILE A 99 -14.50 -14.33 -6.89
N GLN A 100 -14.34 -15.24 -5.92
CA GLN A 100 -14.84 -16.60 -6.03
C GLN A 100 -15.15 -17.19 -4.65
N GLN A 101 -16.20 -17.99 -4.58
CA GLN A 101 -16.46 -18.88 -3.45
C GLN A 101 -16.01 -20.27 -3.88
N THR A 102 -14.99 -20.81 -3.20
CA THR A 102 -14.33 -22.05 -3.60
C THR A 102 -14.98 -23.25 -2.93
N ASP A 103 -15.17 -23.19 -1.61
CA ASP A 103 -15.72 -24.30 -0.84
C ASP A 103 -16.83 -23.81 0.08
N SER A 104 -17.87 -24.64 0.23
CA SER A 104 -18.89 -24.44 1.26
C SER A 104 -19.42 -25.77 1.76
N LEU A 105 -19.50 -25.90 3.09
CA LEU A 105 -19.92 -27.13 3.74
C LEU A 105 -20.79 -26.83 4.95
N TRP A 106 -21.93 -27.51 5.01
CA TRP A 106 -22.71 -27.65 6.23
C TRP A 106 -22.18 -28.83 7.05
N TYR A 107 -21.90 -28.59 8.32
CA TYR A 107 -21.44 -29.61 9.26
C TYR A 107 -22.17 -29.45 10.58
N LYS A 108 -22.28 -30.53 11.34
CA LYS A 108 -22.95 -30.53 12.64
C LYS A 108 -21.93 -30.55 13.75
N ASP A 109 -21.92 -29.51 14.56
CA ASP A 109 -21.14 -29.41 15.77
C ASP A 109 -21.95 -29.92 16.97
N ALA A 110 -21.30 -30.67 17.86
CA ALA A 110 -21.96 -31.28 19.01
C ALA A 110 -22.45 -30.25 20.05
N SER A 111 -21.83 -29.07 20.08
CA SER A 111 -22.13 -28.00 21.04
C SER A 111 -22.97 -26.88 20.42
N ALA A 112 -22.78 -26.59 19.13
CA ALA A 112 -23.38 -25.45 18.45
C ALA A 112 -24.45 -25.81 17.39
N GLY A 113 -24.71 -27.10 17.15
CA GLY A 113 -25.71 -27.57 16.19
C GLY A 113 -25.25 -27.47 14.74
N ASP A 114 -26.17 -27.11 13.84
CA ASP A 114 -25.85 -27.01 12.41
C ASP A 114 -25.02 -25.75 12.13
N CYS A 115 -23.81 -25.93 11.60
CA CYS A 115 -22.88 -24.87 11.26
C CYS A 115 -22.53 -24.90 9.78
N TYR A 116 -22.18 -23.74 9.25
CA TYR A 116 -21.78 -23.56 7.87
C TYR A 116 -20.37 -22.99 7.81
N LYS A 117 -19.53 -23.62 6.99
CA LYS A 117 -18.17 -23.17 6.69
C LYS A 117 -18.09 -22.76 5.22
N VAL A 118 -17.43 -21.64 4.95
CA VAL A 118 -17.20 -21.14 3.59
C VAL A 118 -15.75 -20.71 3.40
N LYS A 119 -15.19 -21.00 2.23
CA LYS A 119 -13.90 -20.49 1.76
C LYS A 119 -14.12 -19.56 0.58
N ILE A 120 -13.57 -18.35 0.68
CA ILE A 120 -13.65 -17.34 -0.37
C ILE A 120 -12.26 -16.93 -0.83
N LYS A 121 -12.15 -16.61 -2.12
CA LYS A 121 -11.06 -15.82 -2.69
C LYS A 121 -11.57 -14.39 -2.87
N ALA A 122 -10.94 -13.45 -2.19
CA ALA A 122 -11.34 -12.04 -2.17
C ALA A 122 -10.18 -11.13 -2.58
N GLU A 123 -10.53 -10.06 -3.29
CA GLU A 123 -9.68 -8.93 -3.60
C GLU A 123 -9.93 -7.83 -2.56
N ILE A 124 -8.86 -7.40 -1.90
CA ILE A 124 -8.86 -6.31 -0.93
C ILE A 124 -8.27 -5.09 -1.63
N ILE A 125 -9.11 -4.07 -1.80
CA ILE A 125 -8.75 -2.82 -2.47
C ILE A 125 -8.61 -1.73 -1.39
N PRO A 126 -7.40 -1.22 -1.12
CA PRO A 126 -7.19 -0.17 -0.14
C PRO A 126 -7.85 1.15 -0.56
N ASP A 127 -8.09 2.03 0.41
CA ASP A 127 -8.62 3.36 0.11
C ASP A 127 -7.51 4.29 -0.43
N ASP A 128 -7.54 4.53 -1.74
CA ASP A 128 -6.64 5.42 -2.46
C ASP A 128 -6.57 6.84 -1.90
N THR A 129 -7.63 7.31 -1.22
CA THR A 129 -7.67 8.68 -0.69
C THR A 129 -6.67 8.88 0.44
N ILE A 130 -6.43 7.84 1.25
CA ILE A 130 -5.49 7.86 2.38
C ILE A 130 -4.05 7.79 1.86
N ILE A 131 -3.79 6.96 0.85
CA ILE A 131 -2.46 6.80 0.24
C ILE A 131 -2.02 8.08 -0.50
N LYS A 132 -2.95 8.76 -1.18
CA LYS A 132 -2.66 10.03 -1.88
C LYS A 132 -2.48 11.20 -0.91
N ALA A 133 -3.09 11.16 0.27
CA ALA A 133 -2.91 12.18 1.29
C ALA A 133 -1.50 12.14 1.91
N SER A 134 -0.97 10.94 2.15
CA SER A 134 0.39 10.75 2.70
C SER A 134 1.50 11.03 1.69
N SER A 135 1.22 10.84 0.40
CA SER A 135 2.17 11.15 -0.68
C SER A 135 2.38 12.66 -0.92
N LYS A 136 1.51 13.52 -0.36
CA LYS A 136 1.66 14.98 -0.46
C LYS A 136 2.78 15.55 0.41
N ASP A 137 3.34 14.76 1.33
CA ASP A 137 4.51 15.18 2.12
C ASP A 137 5.85 14.87 1.43
N ASN A 138 5.83 14.30 0.21
CA ASN A 138 7.00 14.30 -0.69
C ASN A 138 7.15 15.64 -1.44
N ASP A 139 6.97 16.74 -0.71
CA ASP A 139 7.23 18.13 -1.12
C ASP A 139 8.73 18.38 -1.42
N ILE A 140 9.58 17.35 -1.30
CA ILE A 140 11.01 17.35 -1.61
C ILE A 140 11.26 17.25 -3.13
N GLU A 141 10.32 16.71 -3.90
CA GLU A 141 10.49 16.50 -5.36
C GLU A 141 10.02 17.68 -6.22
N ASN A 142 9.54 18.78 -5.62
CA ASN A 142 9.11 19.98 -6.35
C ASN A 142 10.26 21.01 -6.44
N PRO A 143 10.94 21.15 -7.61
CA PRO A 143 12.07 22.08 -7.77
C PRO A 143 11.66 23.56 -7.66
N ASP A 144 10.36 23.88 -7.73
CA ASP A 144 9.85 25.25 -7.64
C ASP A 144 9.48 25.66 -6.20
N MET A 145 9.64 24.77 -5.21
CA MET A 145 9.25 25.08 -3.84
C MET A 145 10.38 25.77 -3.04
N PRO A 146 10.10 26.85 -2.28
CA PRO A 146 11.11 27.54 -1.49
C PRO A 146 11.70 26.62 -0.41
N LEU A 147 13.04 26.58 -0.34
CA LEU A 147 13.82 25.75 0.57
C LEU A 147 13.39 25.95 2.04
N LYS A 148 12.76 24.93 2.64
CA LYS A 148 12.44 24.89 4.07
C LYS A 148 13.71 24.53 4.86
N VAL A 149 14.41 25.54 5.40
CA VAL A 149 15.56 25.32 6.30
C VAL A 149 15.15 25.46 7.77
N ALA A 150 15.40 24.42 8.57
CA ALA A 150 15.27 24.48 10.01
C ALA A 150 16.57 25.04 10.62
N VAL A 151 16.51 26.23 11.22
CA VAL A 151 17.65 26.85 11.89
C VAL A 151 17.63 26.45 13.38
N TRP A 152 18.50 25.52 13.74
CA TRP A 152 18.70 25.12 15.13
C TRP A 152 19.69 26.10 15.80
N THR A 153 19.24 26.84 16.81
CA THR A 153 20.08 27.75 17.59
C THR A 153 19.95 27.46 19.09
N ASN A 154 21.07 27.51 19.81
CA ASN A 154 21.14 27.22 21.25
C ASN A 154 20.94 28.49 22.12
N SER A 155 20.39 29.57 21.55
CA SER A 155 20.27 30.89 22.18
C SER A 155 18.84 31.40 22.12
N LYS A 156 18.27 31.75 23.28
CA LYS A 156 16.91 32.31 23.42
C LYS A 156 16.74 33.73 22.88
N ASN A 157 17.80 34.42 22.45
CA ASN A 157 17.71 35.80 21.95
C ASN A 157 18.39 35.97 20.57
N TYR A 158 17.60 36.42 19.60
CA TYR A 158 18.05 36.80 18.26
C TYR A 158 18.47 38.28 18.25
N LYS A 159 19.74 38.56 17.92
CA LYS A 159 20.18 39.91 17.54
C LYS A 159 20.53 39.92 16.05
N LYS A 160 19.89 40.82 15.30
CA LYS A 160 20.06 41.01 13.86
C LYS A 160 21.53 41.36 13.56
N GLY A 161 22.24 40.51 12.80
CA GLY A 161 23.61 40.78 12.33
C GLY A 161 24.70 39.74 12.66
N ARG A 162 24.38 38.62 13.33
CA ARG A 162 25.37 37.53 13.55
C ARG A 162 25.30 36.48 12.43
N LYS A 163 26.45 36.22 11.78
CA LYS A 163 26.62 35.10 10.85
C LYS A 163 26.73 33.80 11.66
N ASN A 164 25.73 32.94 11.57
CA ASN A 164 25.78 31.62 12.16
C ASN A 164 26.37 30.65 11.14
N HIS A 165 27.40 29.91 11.56
CA HIS A 165 28.10 28.95 10.72
C HIS A 165 27.19 27.72 10.51
N ASN A 166 26.66 27.55 9.31
CA ASN A 166 25.87 26.38 8.96
C ASN A 166 26.79 25.17 8.87
N LEU A 167 26.71 24.27 9.85
CA LEU A 167 27.36 22.96 9.80
C LEU A 167 26.45 22.01 9.02
N TYR A 168 26.76 21.81 7.74
CA TYR A 168 26.19 20.71 6.96
C TYR A 168 26.99 19.44 7.29
N LYS A 169 26.34 18.43 7.89
CA LYS A 169 26.84 17.05 7.88
C LYS A 169 26.17 16.33 6.72
N GLY A 170 26.97 15.88 5.77
CA GLY A 170 26.59 14.93 4.72
C GLY A 170 26.51 13.50 5.24
#